data_AF-A0A3B8WGI7-F1
#
_entry.id   AF-A0A3B8WGI7-F1
#
_cell.length_a   1.000
_cell.length_b   1.000
_cell.length_c   1.000
_cell.angle_alpha   90.00
_cell.angle_beta   90.00
_cell.angle_gamma   90.00
#
_symmetry.space_group_name_H-M   'P 1'
#
loop_
_entity.id
_entity.type
_entity.pdbx_description
1 polymer ?
#
loop_
_entity_poly.entity_id
_entity_poly.type
_entity_poly.pdbx_seq_one_letter_code
_entity_poly.pdbx_strand_id
1 'polypeptide(L)' 'YDFGSGAGFYVNATQQPWAPHYRMYDYVVKELPQLVENELPLNGERSVSGHSMGGHGALIAALKNPGY' A
#
# COMPACT_ATOMS: atom_id res chain seq x y z
N TYR A 1 -9.82 -13.10 -13.14
CA TYR A 1 -8.50 -12.43 -13.11
C TYR A 1 -8.32 -11.72 -11.76
N ASP A 2 -9.02 -12.19 -10.73
CA ASP A 2 -9.31 -11.47 -9.50
C ASP A 2 -8.48 -11.98 -8.32
N PHE A 3 -7.48 -12.82 -8.63
CA PHE A 3 -6.59 -13.42 -7.65
C PHE A 3 -5.22 -13.61 -8.27
N GLY A 4 -4.20 -13.06 -7.61
CA GLY A 4 -2.84 -13.00 -8.14
C GLY A 4 -2.62 -11.90 -9.16
N SER A 5 -1.35 -11.71 -9.56
CA SER A 5 -0.77 -10.62 -10.35
C SER A 5 -1.74 -9.60 -10.96
N GLY A 6 -1.73 -8.39 -10.40
CA GLY A 6 -2.70 -7.33 -10.66
C GLY A 6 -3.75 -7.18 -9.54
N ALA A 7 -3.98 -8.24 -8.76
CA ALA A 7 -4.97 -8.28 -7.68
C ALA A 7 -4.34 -8.46 -6.29
N GLY A 8 -3.48 -7.53 -5.86
CA GLY A 8 -2.79 -7.58 -4.56
C GLY A 8 -3.62 -7.12 -3.35
N PHE A 9 -4.78 -6.49 -3.59
CA PHE A 9 -5.76 -6.02 -2.59
C PHE A 9 -5.22 -5.13 -1.44
N TYR A 10 -3.99 -4.63 -1.53
CA TYR A 10 -3.36 -3.79 -0.51
C TYR A 10 -3.36 -4.45 0.88
N VAL A 11 -3.07 -5.75 0.93
CA VAL A 11 -2.95 -6.53 2.16
C VAL A 11 -1.51 -7.03 2.36
N ASN A 12 -1.20 -7.44 3.59
CA ASN A 12 -0.10 -8.34 3.87
C ASN A 12 -0.67 -9.76 4.01
N ALA A 13 -0.45 -10.61 3.00
CA ALA A 13 -0.91 -11.98 3.02
C ALA A 13 -0.22 -12.76 4.15
N THR A 14 -1.00 -13.58 4.86
CA THR A 14 -0.48 -14.46 5.93
C THR A 14 -0.37 -15.92 5.51
N GLN A 15 -1.01 -16.28 4.40
CA GLN A 15 -1.10 -17.65 3.92
C GLN A 15 -0.07 -17.94 2.82
N GLN A 16 0.52 -19.13 2.85
CA GLN A 16 1.37 -19.63 1.77
C GLN A 16 0.53 -19.98 0.54
N PRO A 17 1.07 -19.84 -0.69
CA PRO A 17 2.42 -19.38 -1.03
C PRO A 17 2.56 -17.85 -1.15
N TRP A 18 1.54 -17.09 -0.77
CA TRP A 18 1.46 -15.64 -1.05
C TRP A 18 2.22 -14.78 -0.04
N ALA A 19 2.27 -15.21 1.22
CA ALA A 19 2.89 -14.47 2.32
C ALA A 19 4.29 -13.90 2.06
N PRO A 20 5.20 -14.59 1.33
CA PRO A 20 6.53 -14.06 1.04
C PRO A 20 6.52 -12.80 0.17
N HIS A 21 5.53 -12.62 -0.72
CA HIS A 21 5.58 -11.59 -1.76
C HIS A 21 4.34 -10.67 -1.81
N TYR A 22 3.18 -11.12 -1.35
CA TYR A 22 1.95 -10.31 -1.35
C TYR A 22 1.89 -9.45 -0.08
N ARG A 23 2.84 -8.51 0.01
CA ARG A 23 3.02 -7.58 1.13
C ARG A 23 2.70 -6.12 0.73
N MET A 24 1.64 -5.95 -0.06
CA MET A 24 1.31 -4.67 -0.68
C MET A 24 0.92 -3.59 0.32
N TYR A 25 0.37 -3.96 1.48
CA TYR A 25 0.07 -2.99 2.53
C TYR A 25 1.35 -2.34 3.07
N ASP A 26 2.32 -3.15 3.50
CA ASP A 26 3.61 -2.64 3.98
C ASP A 26 4.35 -1.87 2.88
N TYR A 27 4.33 -2.38 1.64
CA TYR A 27 4.98 -1.71 0.52
C TYR A 27 4.44 -0.28 0.32
N VAL A 28 3.11 -0.12 0.24
CA VAL A 28 2.49 1.19 -0.04
C VAL A 28 2.53 2.14 1.17
N VAL A 29 2.44 1.63 2.39
CA VAL A 29 2.34 2.49 3.60
C VAL A 29 3.71 2.83 4.18
N LYS A 30 4.74 1.99 3.96
CA LYS A 30 6.05 2.15 4.61
C LYS A 30 7.19 2.25 3.61
N GLU A 31 7.41 1.19 2.83
CA GLU A 31 8.62 1.07 2.01
C GLU A 31 8.68 2.13 0.91
N LEU A 32 7.60 2.26 0.13
CA LEU A 32 7.53 3.20 -0.97
C LEU A 32 7.59 4.67 -0.48
N PRO A 33 6.80 5.12 0.52
CA PRO A 33 6.93 6.46 1.07
C PRO A 33 8.35 6.78 1.56
N GLN A 34 8.98 5.86 2.29
CA GLN A 34 10.34 6.05 2.78
C GLN A 34 11.35 6.20 1.63
N LEU A 35 11.21 5.38 0.59
CA LEU A 35 12.08 5.47 -0.59
C LEU A 35 11.91 6.82 -1.30
N VAL A 36 10.67 7.25 -1.58
CA VAL A 36 10.46 8.50 -2.32
C VAL A 36 10.87 9.73 -1.51
N GLU A 37 10.71 9.72 -0.18
CA GLU A 37 11.15 10.82 0.68
C GLU A 37 12.67 10.91 0.82
N ASN A 38 13.38 9.79 0.71
CA ASN A 38 14.85 9.78 0.70
C ASN A 38 15.43 10.28 -0.63
N GLU A 39 14.77 9.96 -1.74
CA GLU A 39 15.32 10.17 -3.08
C GLU A 39 14.79 11.43 -3.78
N LEU A 40 13.66 11.97 -3.34
CA LEU A 40 13.00 13.12 -3.97
C LEU A 40 12.83 14.29 -2.97
N PRO A 41 12.83 15.54 -3.45
CA PRO A 41 12.66 16.72 -2.60
C PRO A 41 11.17 16.95 -2.23
N LEU A 42 10.61 16.05 -1.40
CA LEU A 42 9.23 16.13 -0.91
C LEU A 42 9.13 16.97 0.36
N ASN A 43 7.93 17.49 0.66
CA ASN A 43 7.65 18.31 1.85
C ASN A 43 7.23 17.49 3.08
N GLY A 44 7.19 16.16 2.98
CA GLY A 44 6.78 15.25 4.05
C GLY A 44 5.26 15.12 4.25
N GLU A 45 4.43 15.87 3.51
CA GLU A 45 2.98 15.70 3.55
C GLU A 45 2.53 14.60 2.59
N ARG A 46 1.51 13.82 3.00
CA ARG A 46 1.02 12.67 2.24
C ARG A 46 -0.49 12.74 2.06
N SER A 47 -0.96 12.23 0.93
CA SER A 47 -2.37 12.05 0.64
C SER A 47 -2.54 10.84 -0.26
N VAL A 48 -3.66 10.14 -0.15
CA VAL A 48 -3.90 8.90 -0.90
C VAL A 48 -5.30 8.90 -1.49
N SER A 49 -5.41 8.46 -2.74
CA SER A 49 -6.67 8.20 -3.42
C SER A 49 -6.51 7.01 -4.37
N GLY A 50 -7.61 6.46 -4.86
CA GLY A 50 -7.56 5.35 -5.81
C GLY A 50 -8.93 4.95 -6.34
N HIS A 51 -8.94 4.11 -7.38
CA HIS A 51 -10.14 3.58 -8.02
C HIS A 51 -10.29 2.08 -7.70
N SER A 52 -11.51 1.66 -7.31
CA SER A 52 -11.90 0.25 -7.16
C SER A 52 -11.04 -0.46 -6.11
N MET A 53 -10.28 -1.49 -6.46
CA MET A 53 -9.29 -2.10 -5.56
C MET A 53 -8.34 -1.04 -4.98
N GLY A 54 -7.91 -0.05 -5.78
CA GLY A 54 -7.10 1.08 -5.32
C GLY A 54 -7.83 2.02 -4.38
N GLY A 55 -9.14 2.23 -4.58
CA GLY A 55 -9.96 3.03 -3.68
C GLY A 55 -10.15 2.35 -2.32
N HIS A 56 -10.34 1.01 -2.35
CA HIS A 56 -10.29 0.19 -1.14
C HIS A 56 -8.94 0.35 -0.42
N GLY A 57 -7.82 0.20 -1.13
CA GLY A 57 -6.49 0.38 -0.56
C GLY A 57 -6.27 1.76 0.06
N ALA A 58 -6.71 2.83 -0.62
CA ALA A 58 -6.61 4.20 -0.13
C ALA A 58 -7.38 4.41 1.18
N LEU A 59 -8.64 3.94 1.25
CA LEU A 59 -9.46 4.03 2.46
C LEU A 59 -8.84 3.24 3.62
N ILE A 60 -8.38 2.01 3.37
CA ILE A 60 -7.76 1.17 4.40
C ILE A 60 -6.44 1.78 4.88
N ALA A 61 -5.62 2.33 4.00
CA ALA A 61 -4.37 3.00 4.35
C ALA A 61 -4.65 4.22 5.24
N ALA A 62 -5.59 5.09 4.87
CA ALA A 62 -5.93 6.29 5.64
C ALA A 62 -6.54 5.94 7.02
N LEU A 63 -7.52 5.03 7.08
CA LEU A 63 -8.22 4.70 8.32
C LEU A 63 -7.35 3.96 9.33
N LYS A 64 -6.37 3.15 8.88
CA LYS A 64 -5.45 2.43 9.77
C LYS A 64 -4.23 3.24 10.19
N ASN A 65 -3.95 4.36 9.53
CA ASN A 65 -2.82 5.23 9.85
C ASN A 65 -3.31 6.68 10.07
N PRO A 66 -4.13 6.94 11.10
CA PRO A 66 -4.64 8.29 11.35
C PRO A 66 -3.51 9.24 11.76
N GLY A 67 -3.56 10.48 11.28
CA GLY A 67 -2.59 11.53 11.65
C GLY A 67 -1.21 11.39 10.99
N TYR A 68 -1.10 10.49 10.01
CA TYR A 68 -0.03 10.50 9.02
C TYR A 68 -0.37 11.40 7.84
#